data_AF-X8CBC9-F1
#
_entry.id   AF-X8CBC9-F1
#
_cell.length_a   1.000
_cell.length_b   1.000
_cell.length_c   1.000
_cell.angle_alpha   90.00
_cell.angle_beta   90.00
_cell.angle_gamma   90.00
#
_symmetry.space_group_name_H-M   'P 1'
#
loop_
_entity.id
_entity.type
_entity.pdbx_description
1 polymer ?
#
loop_
_entity_poly.entity_id
_entity_poly.type
_entity_poly.pdbx_seq_one_letter_code
_entity_poly.pdbx_strand_id
1 'polypeptide(L)'
;MNRMTRPVLLEVAGREVTVTHPDKVVFPRADGHKTSGPYTKLDLVRYYLSVADGALRGVAGRPMILKRFVKGITEEAVFQKRAPAKRPDWVDVAELRYARGTSAAEAVIRDAAGLAWAINLGCVDLNPHPVLADDLDHPDELRVDLDPMPGVSWRRIVDVALVAREVLEDYGLTPWPKTSGSRGFHIYARIARRWEFRQVRLAAQTVAREVERRVPEAATSRWWKEEREGVFVDFNQNAKDRTVASAYSVRATPDAGSRPRCTGTRSPGAGPRRSRSIPCPRGSPRSVTPGREWTTRSVTSIGCWCWPRRWGLPSGRPKGRASATRAPAAGVNPRCP
;
A
#
# COMPACT_ATOMS: atom_id res chain seq x y z
N MET A 1 2.21 -39.84 -12.37
CA MET A 1 1.18 -39.72 -11.31
C MET A 1 1.51 -38.52 -10.43
N ASN A 2 0.70 -37.46 -10.47
CA ASN A 2 0.91 -36.29 -9.62
C ASN A 2 0.52 -36.66 -8.18
N ARG A 3 1.49 -36.86 -7.29
CA ARG A 3 1.23 -37.20 -5.89
C ARG A 3 0.52 -35.98 -5.27
N MET A 4 -0.80 -36.06 -5.10
CA MET A 4 -1.58 -35.00 -4.47
C MET A 4 -1.11 -34.86 -3.02
N THR A 5 -0.33 -33.83 -2.73
CA THR A 5 0.10 -33.55 -1.35
C THR A 5 -1.13 -33.34 -0.48
N ARG A 6 -1.13 -33.98 0.69
CA ARG A 6 -2.21 -33.84 1.66
C ARG A 6 -2.37 -32.37 2.08
N PRO A 7 -3.60 -31.89 2.31
CA PRO A 7 -3.81 -30.57 2.90
C PRO A 7 -3.08 -30.41 4.23
N VAL A 8 -2.64 -29.19 4.53
CA VAL A 8 -2.01 -28.83 5.80
C VAL A 8 -3.01 -28.03 6.62
N LEU A 9 -3.32 -28.49 7.82
CA LEU A 9 -4.13 -27.78 8.79
C LEU A 9 -3.25 -26.82 9.59
N LEU A 10 -3.67 -25.55 9.70
CA LEU A 10 -2.99 -24.53 10.50
C LEU A 10 -3.96 -23.97 11.54
N GLU A 11 -3.53 -23.89 12.79
CA GLU A 11 -4.22 -23.16 13.84
C GLU A 11 -3.75 -21.70 13.84
N VAL A 12 -4.63 -20.78 13.45
CA VAL A 12 -4.30 -19.36 13.29
C VAL A 12 -5.40 -18.52 13.91
N ALA A 13 -5.05 -17.61 14.82
CA ALA A 13 -6.01 -16.73 15.50
C ALA A 13 -7.20 -17.50 16.15
N GLY A 14 -6.93 -18.69 16.69
CA GLY A 14 -7.95 -19.56 17.30
C GLY A 14 -8.90 -20.23 16.30
N ARG A 15 -8.49 -20.34 15.03
CA ARG A 15 -9.28 -20.93 13.95
C ARG A 15 -8.43 -21.93 13.17
N GLU A 16 -9.08 -23.02 12.76
CA GLU A 16 -8.52 -23.97 11.81
C GLU A 16 -8.59 -23.45 10.37
N VAL A 17 -7.43 -23.37 9.70
CA VAL A 17 -7.31 -23.01 8.29
C VAL A 17 -6.64 -24.14 7.51
N THR A 18 -7.42 -24.81 6.65
CA THR A 18 -6.91 -25.89 5.80
C THR A 18 -6.29 -25.35 4.51
N VAL A 19 -4.96 -25.40 4.41
CA VAL A 19 -4.20 -25.06 3.20
C VAL A 19 -4.23 -26.24 2.23
N THR A 20 -4.89 -26.07 1.09
CA THR A 20 -4.99 -27.12 0.06
C THR A 20 -3.88 -26.97 -0.97
N HIS A 21 -3.42 -28.07 -1.56
CA HIS A 21 -2.31 -28.07 -2.53
C HIS A 21 -1.10 -27.24 -2.03
N PRO A 22 -0.58 -27.55 -0.81
CA PRO A 22 0.45 -26.73 -0.16
C PRO A 22 1.72 -26.59 -1.00
N ASP A 23 2.12 -27.65 -1.70
CA ASP A 23 3.34 -27.70 -2.53
C ASP A 23 3.18 -27.05 -3.90
N LYS A 24 2.01 -26.49 -4.20
CA LYS A 24 1.77 -25.83 -5.48
C LYS A 24 2.73 -24.67 -5.64
N VAL A 25 3.54 -24.70 -6.69
CA VAL A 25 4.46 -23.61 -7.05
C VAL A 25 3.64 -22.37 -7.40
N VAL A 26 3.90 -21.28 -6.67
CA VAL A 26 3.34 -19.96 -6.96
C VAL A 26 4.35 -19.12 -7.69
N PHE A 27 5.60 -19.12 -7.22
CA PHE A 27 6.73 -18.46 -7.87
C PHE A 27 7.70 -19.52 -8.38
N PRO A 28 7.90 -19.61 -9.71
CA PRO A 28 8.93 -20.49 -10.25
C PRO A 28 10.31 -20.01 -9.77
N ARG A 29 11.32 -20.87 -9.91
CA ARG A 29 12.70 -20.49 -9.61
C ARG A 29 13.09 -19.26 -10.44
N ALA A 30 13.50 -18.18 -9.77
CA ALA A 30 14.01 -17.00 -10.45
C ALA A 30 15.35 -17.33 -11.13
N ASP A 31 15.47 -17.04 -12.42
CA ASP A 31 16.73 -17.13 -13.14
C ASP A 31 17.76 -16.17 -12.50
N GLY A 32 18.85 -16.74 -11.97
CA GLY A 32 19.93 -15.97 -11.31
C GLY A 32 20.05 -16.17 -9.80
N HIS A 33 19.00 -16.64 -9.11
CA HIS A 33 19.08 -17.04 -7.69
C HIS A 33 19.37 -18.54 -7.58
N LYS A 34 20.64 -18.93 -7.77
CA LYS A 34 21.09 -20.34 -7.73
C LYS A 34 20.88 -21.04 -6.37
N THR A 35 20.51 -20.30 -5.31
CA THR A 35 20.45 -20.78 -3.92
C THR A 35 19.04 -20.98 -3.36
N SER A 36 17.97 -20.51 -4.02
CA SER A 36 16.59 -20.70 -3.57
C SER A 36 15.78 -21.51 -4.58
N GLY A 37 15.12 -22.58 -4.13
CA GLY A 37 14.14 -23.32 -4.92
C GLY A 37 12.88 -22.51 -5.24
N PRO A 38 11.89 -23.08 -5.97
CA PRO A 38 10.61 -22.42 -6.21
C PRO A 38 9.86 -22.15 -4.89
N TYR A 39 9.07 -21.08 -4.83
CA TYR A 39 8.22 -20.81 -3.67
C TYR A 39 6.82 -21.38 -3.87
N THR A 40 6.36 -22.11 -2.86
CA THR A 40 5.08 -22.80 -2.86
C THR A 40 3.97 -21.93 -2.25
N LYS A 41 2.72 -22.41 -2.37
CA LYS A 41 1.56 -21.79 -1.71
C LYS A 41 1.73 -21.77 -0.20
N LEU A 42 2.22 -22.86 0.39
CA LEU A 42 2.42 -22.93 1.83
C LEU A 42 3.50 -21.93 2.29
N ASP A 43 4.55 -21.72 1.50
CA ASP A 43 5.56 -20.69 1.79
C ASP A 43 4.96 -19.29 1.78
N LEU A 44 4.09 -19.00 0.80
CA LEU A 44 3.40 -17.70 0.73
C LEU A 44 2.45 -17.49 1.91
N VAL A 45 1.71 -18.53 2.33
CA VAL A 45 0.86 -18.47 3.54
C VAL A 45 1.72 -18.18 4.76
N ARG A 46 2.83 -18.91 4.95
CA ARG A 46 3.74 -18.72 6.08
C ARG A 46 4.38 -17.33 6.09
N TYR A 47 4.76 -16.79 4.93
CA TYR A 47 5.22 -15.42 4.79
C TYR A 47 4.18 -14.45 5.35
N TYR A 48 2.94 -14.50 4.85
CA TYR A 48 1.89 -13.58 5.28
C TYR A 48 1.53 -13.72 6.76
N LEU A 49 1.59 -14.94 7.32
CA LEU A 49 1.46 -15.15 8.75
C LEU A 49 2.60 -14.50 9.55
N SER A 50 3.84 -14.60 9.08
CA SER A 50 5.00 -13.97 9.75
C SER A 50 4.95 -12.44 9.77
N VAL A 51 4.23 -11.83 8.83
CA VAL A 51 4.05 -10.37 8.72
C VAL A 51 2.62 -9.93 9.01
N ALA A 52 1.78 -10.79 9.62
CA ALA A 52 0.34 -10.57 9.76
C ALA A 52 0.02 -9.25 10.48
N ASP A 53 0.71 -8.95 11.59
CA ASP A 53 0.57 -7.68 12.31
C ASP A 53 0.73 -6.46 11.40
N GLY A 54 1.64 -6.53 10.44
CA GLY A 54 1.91 -5.49 9.46
C GLY A 54 0.89 -5.43 8.33
N ALA A 55 0.65 -6.58 7.71
CA ALA A 55 -0.29 -6.72 6.59
C ALA A 55 -1.71 -6.30 7.01
N LEU A 56 -2.16 -6.74 8.19
CA LEU A 56 -3.50 -6.44 8.71
C LEU A 56 -3.72 -4.95 8.97
N ARG A 57 -2.69 -4.16 9.31
CA ARG A 57 -2.85 -2.70 9.42
C ARG A 57 -3.25 -2.03 8.10
N GLY A 58 -2.93 -2.66 6.97
CA GLY A 58 -3.31 -2.19 5.65
C GLY A 58 -4.62 -2.76 5.13
N VAL A 59 -5.05 -3.95 5.57
CA VAL A 59 -6.21 -4.66 4.97
C VAL A 59 -7.37 -4.95 5.92
N ALA A 60 -7.14 -4.90 7.24
CA ALA A 60 -8.15 -5.34 8.21
C ALA A 60 -9.41 -4.47 8.13
N GLY A 61 -10.57 -5.11 8.05
CA GLY A 61 -11.87 -4.45 7.97
C GLY A 61 -12.17 -3.79 6.63
N ARG A 62 -11.32 -3.97 5.59
CA ARG A 62 -11.52 -3.37 4.27
C ARG A 62 -12.08 -4.40 3.29
N PRO A 63 -13.09 -4.06 2.47
CA PRO A 63 -13.43 -4.87 1.32
C PRO A 63 -12.25 -4.90 0.34
N MET A 64 -12.01 -6.07 -0.24
CA MET A 64 -10.86 -6.32 -1.08
C MET A 64 -11.22 -7.13 -2.33
N ILE A 65 -10.66 -6.70 -3.46
CA ILE A 65 -10.66 -7.48 -4.69
C ILE A 65 -9.63 -8.62 -4.57
N LEU A 66 -10.08 -9.85 -4.74
CA LEU A 66 -9.22 -11.03 -4.72
C LEU A 66 -8.57 -11.22 -6.09
N LYS A 67 -7.30 -10.86 -6.22
CA LYS A 67 -6.52 -11.13 -7.44
C LYS A 67 -5.75 -12.44 -7.29
N ARG A 68 -6.25 -13.48 -7.95
CA ARG A 68 -5.90 -14.87 -7.68
C ARG A 68 -5.01 -15.44 -8.78
N PHE A 69 -3.82 -15.86 -8.41
CA PHE A 69 -2.88 -16.58 -9.25
C PHE A 69 -3.01 -18.08 -9.01
N VAL A 70 -4.19 -18.62 -9.37
CA VAL A 70 -4.56 -20.00 -9.02
C VAL A 70 -3.54 -20.99 -9.56
N LYS A 71 -2.94 -20.74 -10.72
CA LYS A 71 -1.93 -21.59 -11.38
C LYS A 71 -0.48 -21.12 -11.19
N GLY A 72 -0.25 -20.10 -10.36
CA GLY A 72 1.06 -19.44 -10.20
C GLY A 72 1.17 -18.14 -10.99
N ILE A 73 2.26 -17.39 -10.77
CA ILE A 73 2.40 -16.00 -11.26
C ILE A 73 2.75 -15.90 -12.75
N THR A 74 3.09 -17.02 -13.40
CA THR A 74 3.39 -17.09 -14.84
C THR A 74 2.11 -17.13 -15.69
N GLU A 75 0.97 -17.40 -15.06
CA GLU A 75 -0.33 -17.49 -15.70
C GLU A 75 -1.17 -16.24 -15.40
N GLU A 76 -2.21 -16.02 -16.19
CA GLU A 76 -3.12 -14.90 -15.98
C GLU A 76 -3.81 -14.95 -14.61
N ALA A 77 -3.93 -13.78 -13.99
CA ALA A 77 -4.62 -13.63 -12.72
C ALA A 77 -6.14 -13.56 -12.92
N VAL A 78 -6.87 -14.20 -12.02
CA VAL A 78 -8.33 -14.06 -11.94
C VAL A 78 -8.67 -12.93 -10.97
N PHE A 79 -9.31 -11.89 -11.46
CA PHE A 79 -9.82 -10.80 -10.63
C PHE A 79 -11.24 -11.12 -10.15
N GLN A 80 -11.35 -11.47 -8.88
CA GLN A 80 -12.62 -11.83 -8.27
C GLN A 80 -13.05 -10.76 -7.26
N LYS A 81 -14.05 -9.96 -7.67
CA LYS A 81 -14.68 -8.95 -6.84
C LYS A 81 -15.58 -9.57 -5.78
N ARG A 82 -16.55 -10.38 -6.21
CA ARG A 82 -17.50 -11.06 -5.32
C ARG A 82 -16.81 -12.19 -4.56
N ALA A 83 -16.90 -12.19 -3.24
CA ALA A 83 -16.39 -13.26 -2.40
C ALA A 83 -17.00 -14.62 -2.81
N PRO A 84 -16.25 -15.74 -2.69
CA PRO A 84 -16.80 -17.07 -2.94
C PRO A 84 -18.03 -17.34 -2.06
N ALA A 85 -19.09 -17.91 -2.64
CA ALA A 85 -20.30 -18.27 -1.89
C ALA A 85 -20.00 -19.29 -0.78
N LYS A 86 -19.15 -20.28 -1.09
CA LYS A 86 -18.59 -21.21 -0.11
C LYS A 86 -17.33 -20.60 0.52
N ARG A 87 -17.50 -19.92 1.63
CA ARG A 87 -16.45 -19.35 2.47
C ARG A 87 -16.69 -19.74 3.93
N PRO A 88 -15.66 -19.71 4.79
CA PRO A 88 -15.87 -19.79 6.23
C PRO A 88 -16.82 -18.66 6.70
N ASP A 89 -17.61 -18.95 7.72
CA ASP A 89 -18.57 -18.02 8.33
C ASP A 89 -17.88 -16.74 8.83
N TRP A 90 -16.67 -16.89 9.36
CA TRP A 90 -15.83 -15.84 9.90
C TRP A 90 -15.11 -14.95 8.89
N VAL A 91 -15.23 -15.23 7.59
CA VAL A 91 -14.79 -14.30 6.54
C VAL A 91 -15.96 -13.39 6.19
N ASP A 92 -15.93 -12.16 6.67
CA ASP A 92 -16.98 -11.18 6.41
C ASP A 92 -17.04 -10.75 4.93
N VAL A 93 -18.15 -10.12 4.56
CA VAL A 93 -18.32 -9.47 3.27
C VAL A 93 -18.95 -8.08 3.43
N ALA A 94 -18.61 -7.17 2.53
CA ALA A 94 -19.27 -5.87 2.42
C ALA A 94 -19.78 -5.65 1.00
N GLU A 95 -21.04 -5.22 0.85
CA GLU A 95 -21.61 -4.95 -0.46
C GLU A 95 -21.18 -3.57 -0.96
N LEU A 96 -20.20 -3.57 -1.87
CA LEU A 96 -19.69 -2.35 -2.49
C LEU A 96 -20.46 -2.03 -3.77
N ARG A 97 -21.04 -0.84 -3.85
CA ARG A 97 -21.65 -0.30 -5.07
C ARG A 97 -20.61 0.48 -5.88
N TYR A 98 -20.33 0.02 -7.10
CA TYR A 98 -19.36 0.60 -8.01
C TYR A 98 -19.89 1.86 -8.69
N ALA A 99 -18.98 2.69 -9.22
CA ALA A 99 -19.33 3.94 -9.90
C ALA A 99 -20.22 3.73 -11.14
N ARG A 100 -20.13 2.56 -11.78
CA ARG A 100 -20.96 2.18 -12.94
C ARG A 100 -22.35 1.62 -12.57
N GLY A 101 -22.70 1.59 -11.27
CA GLY A 101 -24.03 1.21 -10.79
C GLY A 101 -24.19 -0.26 -10.37
N THR A 102 -23.24 -1.14 -10.71
CA THR A 102 -23.24 -2.55 -10.25
C THR A 102 -22.78 -2.66 -8.79
N SER A 103 -23.05 -3.80 -8.13
CA SER A 103 -22.54 -4.10 -6.78
C SER A 103 -21.91 -5.48 -6.69
N ALA A 104 -21.01 -5.67 -5.71
CA ALA A 104 -20.54 -6.98 -5.31
C ALA A 104 -20.28 -7.03 -3.80
N ALA A 105 -20.63 -8.16 -3.18
CA ALA A 105 -20.21 -8.50 -1.83
C ALA A 105 -18.74 -8.92 -1.86
N GLU A 106 -17.83 -7.98 -1.57
CA GLU A 106 -16.38 -8.23 -1.54
C GLU A 106 -15.95 -8.79 -0.19
N ALA A 107 -14.87 -9.59 -0.17
CA ALA A 107 -14.37 -10.20 1.06
C ALA A 107 -13.74 -9.16 1.99
N VAL A 108 -14.00 -9.29 3.29
CA VAL A 108 -13.45 -8.44 4.34
C VAL A 108 -12.61 -9.30 5.27
N ILE A 109 -11.30 -9.04 5.29
CA ILE A 109 -10.35 -9.75 6.13
C ILE A 109 -10.22 -9.02 7.47
N ARG A 110 -10.23 -9.74 8.61
CA ARG A 110 -10.10 -9.10 9.94
C ARG A 110 -8.91 -9.58 10.76
N ASP A 111 -8.47 -10.81 10.56
CA ASP A 111 -7.45 -11.47 11.35
C ASP A 111 -6.47 -12.27 10.48
N ALA A 112 -5.47 -12.87 11.13
CA ALA A 112 -4.45 -13.66 10.45
C ALA A 112 -5.03 -14.92 9.77
N ALA A 113 -6.15 -15.45 10.27
CA ALA A 113 -6.83 -16.58 9.65
C ALA A 113 -7.48 -16.18 8.31
N GLY A 114 -8.14 -15.02 8.26
CA GLY A 114 -8.65 -14.41 7.02
C GLY A 114 -7.55 -14.12 6.02
N LEU A 115 -6.40 -13.65 6.49
CA LEU A 115 -5.24 -13.48 5.63
C LEU A 115 -4.80 -14.82 5.03
N ALA A 116 -4.57 -15.84 5.86
CA ALA A 116 -4.20 -17.18 5.40
C ALA A 116 -5.23 -17.78 4.42
N TRP A 117 -6.53 -17.58 4.67
CA TRP A 117 -7.61 -18.00 3.79
C TRP A 117 -7.52 -17.33 2.41
N ALA A 118 -7.34 -16.01 2.36
CA ALA A 118 -7.25 -15.28 1.09
C ALA A 118 -6.04 -15.76 0.27
N ILE A 119 -4.90 -16.00 0.92
CA ILE A 119 -3.70 -16.52 0.27
C ILE A 119 -3.90 -17.97 -0.19
N ASN A 120 -4.58 -18.81 0.59
CA ASN A 120 -4.91 -20.18 0.21
C ASN A 120 -5.79 -20.26 -1.06
N LEU A 121 -6.67 -19.27 -1.25
CA LEU A 121 -7.45 -19.09 -2.49
C LEU A 121 -6.58 -18.72 -3.71
N GLY A 122 -5.31 -18.41 -3.51
CA GLY A 122 -4.34 -18.04 -4.53
C GLY A 122 -4.10 -16.54 -4.65
N CYS A 123 -4.55 -15.72 -3.69
CA CYS A 123 -4.19 -14.31 -3.70
C CYS A 123 -2.68 -14.15 -3.47
N VAL A 124 -2.02 -13.39 -4.34
CA VAL A 124 -0.60 -13.05 -4.18
C VAL A 124 -0.44 -11.63 -3.66
N ASP A 125 -1.13 -10.69 -4.29
CA ASP A 125 -1.22 -9.32 -3.83
C ASP A 125 -2.55 -9.05 -3.10
N LEU A 126 -2.52 -8.09 -2.18
CA LEU A 126 -3.67 -7.66 -1.38
C LEU A 126 -4.14 -6.29 -1.89
N ASN A 127 -5.39 -6.18 -2.33
CA ASN A 127 -5.90 -4.98 -3.03
C ASN A 127 -7.14 -4.39 -2.33
N PRO A 128 -6.99 -3.83 -1.12
CA PRO A 128 -8.11 -3.25 -0.39
C PRO A 128 -8.57 -1.91 -0.98
N HIS A 129 -9.87 -1.63 -0.86
CA HIS A 129 -10.40 -0.28 -1.05
C HIS A 129 -9.95 0.66 0.10
N PRO A 130 -9.88 1.98 -0.11
CA PRO A 130 -9.48 2.93 0.92
C PRO A 130 -10.58 3.22 1.96
N VAL A 131 -11.54 2.30 2.13
CA VAL A 131 -12.70 2.41 3.02
C VAL A 131 -12.79 1.21 3.96
N LEU A 132 -13.53 1.35 5.06
CA LEU A 132 -13.84 0.28 5.98
C LEU A 132 -15.24 -0.28 5.71
N ALA A 133 -15.48 -1.55 6.03
CA ALA A 133 -16.72 -2.24 5.72
C ALA A 133 -17.98 -1.64 6.38
N ASP A 134 -17.81 -0.85 7.44
CA ASP A 134 -18.90 -0.14 8.13
C ASP A 134 -19.26 1.21 7.49
N ASP A 135 -18.42 1.73 6.60
CA ASP A 135 -18.61 3.01 5.92
C ASP A 135 -17.89 3.02 4.57
N LEU A 136 -18.64 2.64 3.53
CA LEU A 136 -18.10 2.39 2.18
C LEU A 136 -18.01 3.64 1.29
N ASP A 137 -18.49 4.79 1.77
CA ASP A 137 -18.52 6.03 0.98
C ASP A 137 -17.47 7.06 1.44
N HIS A 138 -16.93 6.91 2.66
CA HIS A 138 -15.94 7.83 3.23
C HIS A 138 -14.57 7.16 3.45
N PRO A 139 -13.58 7.42 2.56
CA PRO A 139 -12.23 6.90 2.73
C PRO A 139 -11.59 7.36 4.04
N ASP A 140 -10.77 6.48 4.62
CA ASP A 140 -9.91 6.78 5.78
C ASP A 140 -8.42 6.89 5.40
N GLU A 141 -8.13 6.89 4.09
CA GLU A 141 -6.80 7.04 3.51
C GLU A 141 -6.82 8.04 2.36
N LEU A 142 -5.87 8.98 2.37
CA LEU A 142 -5.39 9.67 1.18
C LEU A 142 -4.13 8.95 0.69
N ARG A 143 -4.08 8.65 -0.61
CA ARG A 143 -2.98 7.90 -1.24
C ARG A 143 -2.28 8.76 -2.28
N VAL A 144 -0.98 8.96 -2.12
CA VAL A 144 -0.10 9.54 -3.14
C VAL A 144 0.63 8.40 -3.82
N ASP A 145 0.44 8.23 -5.13
CA ASP A 145 1.13 7.22 -5.94
C ASP A 145 2.13 7.89 -6.88
N LEU A 146 3.38 7.46 -6.82
CA LEU A 146 4.49 8.00 -7.58
C LEU A 146 4.90 6.98 -8.64
N ASP A 147 4.50 7.26 -9.86
CA ASP A 147 4.72 6.41 -11.03
C ASP A 147 5.84 6.98 -11.91
N PRO A 148 7.04 6.39 -11.92
CA PRO A 148 8.13 6.86 -12.76
C PRO A 148 7.85 6.61 -14.25
N MET A 149 8.07 7.63 -15.08
CA MET A 149 8.15 7.45 -16.53
C MET A 149 9.39 6.64 -16.93
N PRO A 150 9.43 6.04 -18.14
CA PRO A 150 10.61 5.31 -18.62
C PRO A 150 11.89 6.15 -18.51
N GLY A 151 12.98 5.55 -18.02
CA GLY A 151 14.28 6.22 -17.85
C GLY A 151 14.48 6.97 -16.54
N VAL A 152 13.43 7.14 -15.71
CA VAL A 152 13.57 7.80 -14.40
C VAL A 152 14.31 6.90 -13.41
N SER A 153 15.35 7.44 -12.78
CA SER A 153 16.16 6.71 -11.80
C SER A 153 15.45 6.57 -10.45
N TRP A 154 15.74 5.49 -9.71
CA TRP A 154 15.20 5.27 -8.37
C TRP A 154 15.45 6.44 -7.41
N ARG A 155 16.65 7.04 -7.50
CA ARG A 155 17.01 8.21 -6.69
C ARG A 155 16.03 9.37 -6.92
N ARG A 156 15.68 9.64 -8.18
CA ARG A 156 14.74 10.71 -8.54
C ARG A 156 13.34 10.44 -7.98
N ILE A 157 12.90 9.18 -7.94
CA ILE A 157 11.63 8.79 -7.28
C ILE A 157 11.67 9.09 -5.79
N VAL A 158 12.78 8.77 -5.11
CA VAL A 158 12.96 9.07 -3.68
C VAL A 158 12.99 10.57 -3.41
N ASP A 159 13.64 11.35 -4.27
CA ASP A 159 13.67 12.81 -4.15
C ASP A 159 12.26 13.40 -4.26
N VAL A 160 11.45 12.95 -5.22
CA VAL A 160 10.03 13.34 -5.34
C VAL A 160 9.20 12.86 -4.15
N ALA A 161 9.47 11.66 -3.62
CA ALA A 161 8.79 11.13 -2.44
C ALA A 161 9.05 11.95 -1.17
N LEU A 162 10.27 12.50 -1.02
CA LEU A 162 10.62 13.41 0.06
C LEU A 162 9.82 14.72 -0.03
N VAL A 163 9.69 15.27 -1.23
CA VAL A 163 8.88 16.49 -1.44
C VAL A 163 7.40 16.21 -1.17
N ALA A 164 6.86 15.09 -1.67
CA ALA A 164 5.48 14.70 -1.38
C ALA A 164 5.22 14.51 0.12
N ARG A 165 6.20 13.99 0.87
CA ARG A 165 6.15 13.90 2.32
C ARG A 165 6.06 15.30 2.97
N GLU A 166 6.92 16.23 2.56
CA GLU A 166 6.91 17.61 3.08
C GLU A 166 5.58 18.31 2.78
N VAL A 167 5.04 18.16 1.57
CA VAL A 167 3.73 18.71 1.20
C VAL A 167 2.63 18.18 2.14
N LEU A 168 2.59 16.88 2.41
CA LEU A 168 1.60 16.31 3.35
C LEU A 168 1.78 16.86 4.77
N GLU A 169 3.02 16.99 5.25
CA GLU A 169 3.34 17.52 6.57
C GLU A 169 2.93 18.99 6.72
N ASP A 170 3.08 19.82 5.68
CA ASP A 170 2.66 21.23 5.67
C ASP A 170 1.14 21.39 5.89
N TYR A 171 0.34 20.40 5.46
CA TYR A 171 -1.11 20.36 5.69
C TYR A 171 -1.50 19.57 6.95
N GLY A 172 -0.54 19.27 7.83
CA GLY A 172 -0.78 18.59 9.11
C GLY A 172 -1.11 17.10 8.99
N LEU A 173 -0.85 16.48 7.84
CA LEU A 173 -1.02 15.05 7.64
C LEU A 173 0.24 14.29 8.05
N THR A 174 0.06 13.07 8.56
CA THR A 174 1.18 12.16 8.85
C THR A 174 1.42 11.22 7.67
N PRO A 175 2.54 11.35 6.95
CA PRO A 175 2.85 10.53 5.78
C PRO A 175 3.45 9.16 6.16
N TRP A 176 2.98 8.12 5.49
CA TRP A 176 3.40 6.73 5.63
C TRP A 176 3.91 6.19 4.29
N PRO A 177 5.22 6.30 4.02
CA PRO A 177 5.80 5.83 2.77
C PRO A 177 5.83 4.30 2.68
N LYS A 178 5.74 3.76 1.46
CA LYS A 178 6.03 2.36 1.14
C LYS A 178 6.44 2.23 -0.33
N THR A 179 7.30 1.26 -0.61
CA THR A 179 7.56 0.85 -2.00
C THR A 179 6.30 0.20 -2.58
N SER A 180 6.10 0.31 -3.90
CA SER A 180 4.98 -0.38 -4.54
C SER A 180 5.24 -1.89 -4.72
N GLY A 181 6.51 -2.32 -4.63
CA GLY A 181 6.97 -3.66 -5.01
C GLY A 181 7.09 -3.86 -6.52
N SER A 182 6.87 -2.81 -7.33
CA SER A 182 7.14 -2.79 -8.76
C SER A 182 8.15 -1.67 -9.08
N ARG A 183 7.75 -0.64 -9.83
CA ARG A 183 8.62 0.49 -10.20
C ARG A 183 8.35 1.76 -9.38
N GLY A 184 7.15 1.90 -8.83
CA GLY A 184 6.69 3.11 -8.15
C GLY A 184 6.87 3.15 -6.63
N PHE A 185 6.31 4.19 -6.03
CA PHE A 185 6.40 4.48 -4.61
C PHE A 185 5.07 5.07 -4.11
N HIS A 186 4.55 4.60 -2.98
CA HIS A 186 3.29 5.13 -2.43
C HIS A 186 3.55 5.84 -1.11
N ILE A 187 2.79 6.89 -0.83
CA ILE A 187 2.76 7.57 0.47
C ILE A 187 1.31 7.69 0.90
N TYR A 188 0.97 7.07 2.03
CA TYR A 188 -0.38 7.12 2.57
C TYR A 188 -0.48 8.17 3.68
N ALA A 189 -1.64 8.81 3.81
CA ALA A 189 -1.98 9.62 4.96
C ALA A 189 -3.34 9.16 5.49
N ARG A 190 -3.42 8.93 6.81
CA ARG A 190 -4.71 8.64 7.46
C ARG A 190 -5.52 9.91 7.59
N ILE A 191 -6.80 9.82 7.26
CA ILE A 191 -7.75 10.93 7.33
C ILE A 191 -9.00 10.49 8.08
N ALA A 192 -9.73 11.47 8.64
CA ALA A 192 -11.04 11.19 9.22
C ALA A 192 -12.03 10.78 8.11
N ARG A 193 -12.90 9.80 8.39
CA ARG A 193 -13.98 9.36 7.50
C ARG A 193 -15.11 10.38 7.46
N ARG A 194 -14.88 11.50 6.78
CA ARG A 194 -15.82 12.62 6.68
C ARG A 194 -16.08 13.09 5.26
N TRP A 195 -15.24 12.63 4.33
CA TRP A 195 -15.22 13.12 2.95
C TRP A 195 -15.47 11.98 1.99
N GLU A 196 -16.24 12.24 0.95
CA GLU A 196 -16.46 11.28 -0.12
C GLU A 196 -15.22 11.15 -1.02
N PHE A 197 -15.16 10.07 -1.80
CA PHE A 197 -14.08 9.82 -2.78
C PHE A 197 -13.76 11.02 -3.68
N ARG A 198 -14.75 11.79 -4.14
CA ARG A 198 -14.52 12.95 -5.00
C ARG A 198 -13.70 14.03 -4.30
N GLN A 199 -13.99 14.28 -3.02
CA GLN A 199 -13.29 15.28 -2.21
C GLN A 199 -11.88 14.81 -1.86
N VAL A 200 -11.72 13.54 -1.48
CA VAL A 200 -10.38 12.95 -1.21
C VAL A 200 -9.50 12.97 -2.46
N ARG A 201 -10.06 12.64 -3.63
CA ARG A 201 -9.36 12.74 -4.92
C ARG A 201 -8.97 14.17 -5.26
N LEU A 202 -9.83 15.15 -5.00
CA LEU A 202 -9.49 16.57 -5.21
C LEU A 202 -8.33 16.99 -4.31
N ALA A 203 -8.34 16.59 -3.03
CA ALA A 203 -7.23 16.84 -2.11
C ALA A 203 -5.92 16.21 -2.62
N ALA A 204 -5.97 14.96 -3.09
CA ALA A 204 -4.81 14.30 -3.68
C ALA A 204 -4.30 15.00 -4.95
N GLN A 205 -5.20 15.53 -5.79
CA GLN A 205 -4.82 16.34 -6.95
C GLN A 205 -4.13 17.65 -6.54
N THR A 206 -4.60 18.31 -5.48
CA THR A 206 -3.93 19.50 -4.94
C THR A 206 -2.53 19.17 -4.43
N VAL A 207 -2.37 18.04 -3.73
CA VAL A 207 -1.04 17.54 -3.32
C VAL A 207 -0.15 17.30 -4.54
N ALA A 208 -0.66 16.62 -5.57
CA ALA A 208 0.09 16.35 -6.81
C ALA A 208 0.58 17.63 -7.50
N ARG A 209 -0.28 18.64 -7.60
CA ARG A 209 0.06 19.95 -8.19
C ARG A 209 1.10 20.70 -7.35
N GLU A 210 1.00 20.63 -6.03
CA GLU A 210 1.95 21.27 -5.14
C GLU A 210 3.33 20.58 -5.19
N VAL A 211 3.37 19.25 -5.34
CA VAL A 211 4.61 18.51 -5.58
C VAL A 211 5.24 18.92 -6.92
N GLU A 212 4.47 18.95 -8.01
CA GLU A 212 4.94 19.45 -9.31
C GLU A 212 5.43 20.90 -9.21
N ARG A 213 4.75 21.77 -8.45
CA ARG A 213 5.19 23.16 -8.27
C ARG A 213 6.56 23.27 -7.56
N ARG A 214 6.86 22.37 -6.63
CA ARG A 214 8.11 22.38 -5.84
C ARG A 214 9.29 21.76 -6.59
N VAL A 215 9.04 20.77 -7.44
CA VAL A 215 10.06 20.07 -8.24
C VAL A 215 9.59 19.85 -9.69
N PRO A 216 9.33 20.94 -10.45
CA PRO A 216 8.70 20.87 -11.78
C PRO A 216 9.54 20.12 -12.81
N GLU A 217 10.86 20.06 -12.62
CA GLU A 217 11.75 19.28 -13.46
C GLU A 217 11.63 17.78 -13.20
N ALA A 218 11.20 17.35 -12.02
CA ALA A 218 11.24 15.95 -11.59
C ALA A 218 9.88 15.29 -11.40
N ALA A 219 8.82 16.06 -11.18
CA ALA A 219 7.47 15.55 -10.96
C ALA A 219 6.46 16.19 -11.92
N THR A 220 5.41 15.44 -12.25
CA THR A 220 4.33 15.91 -13.11
C THR A 220 2.97 15.45 -12.60
N SER A 221 1.95 16.30 -12.69
CA SER A 221 0.55 15.96 -12.44
C SER A 221 -0.30 16.04 -13.73
N ARG A 222 0.36 16.10 -14.90
CA ARG A 222 -0.28 16.25 -16.21
C ARG A 222 -1.15 15.04 -16.56
N TRP A 223 -2.31 15.33 -17.15
CA TRP A 223 -3.31 14.31 -17.47
C TRP A 223 -2.86 13.42 -18.63
N TRP A 224 -2.39 14.03 -19.72
CA TRP A 224 -2.01 13.32 -20.94
C TRP A 224 -0.69 12.61 -20.77
N LYS A 225 -0.61 11.35 -21.22
CA LYS A 225 0.60 10.53 -21.05
C LYS A 225 1.78 11.08 -21.84
N GLU A 226 1.55 11.64 -23.02
CA GLU A 226 2.59 12.23 -23.86
C GLU A 226 3.26 13.46 -23.21
N GLU A 227 2.56 14.16 -22.33
CA GLU A 227 3.07 15.35 -21.62
C GLU A 227 3.83 15.01 -20.33
N ARG A 228 3.94 13.72 -19.98
CA ARG A 228 4.53 13.30 -18.72
C ARG A 228 6.03 13.09 -18.87
N GLU A 229 6.78 13.94 -18.18
CA GLU A 229 8.20 13.75 -17.94
C GLU A 229 8.46 13.57 -16.44
N GLY A 230 9.48 12.79 -16.09
CA GLY A 230 9.82 12.53 -14.69
C GLY A 230 8.84 11.59 -13.97
N VAL A 231 8.52 11.90 -12.72
CA VAL A 231 7.67 11.08 -11.84
C VAL A 231 6.24 11.60 -11.89
N PHE A 232 5.32 10.77 -12.40
CA PHE A 232 3.90 11.11 -12.38
C PHE A 232 3.32 10.91 -10.99
N VAL A 233 2.67 11.94 -10.45
CA VAL A 233 1.96 11.87 -9.17
C VAL A 233 0.49 11.52 -9.43
N ASP A 234 0.17 10.22 -9.41
CA ASP A 234 -1.15 9.72 -9.81
C ASP A 234 -2.21 9.93 -8.71
N PHE A 235 -2.90 11.06 -8.80
CA PHE A 235 -4.03 11.36 -7.91
C PHE A 235 -5.27 10.49 -8.17
N ASN A 236 -5.38 9.81 -9.32
CA ASN A 236 -6.57 9.02 -9.66
C ASN A 236 -6.69 7.72 -8.86
N GLN A 237 -5.64 7.30 -8.15
CA GLN A 237 -5.71 6.16 -7.23
C GLN A 237 -6.67 6.38 -6.05
N ASN A 238 -7.11 7.62 -5.83
CA ASN A 238 -8.12 7.99 -4.84
C ASN A 238 -9.55 8.00 -5.41
N ALA A 239 -9.75 7.65 -6.68
CA ALA A 239 -11.08 7.50 -7.25
C ALA A 239 -11.77 6.25 -6.70
N LYS A 240 -13.11 6.28 -6.68
CA LYS A 240 -13.92 5.08 -6.37
C LYS A 240 -13.55 3.94 -7.33
N ASP A 241 -13.64 2.71 -6.85
CA ASP A 241 -13.30 1.47 -7.57
C ASP A 241 -11.80 1.25 -7.85
N ARG A 242 -10.91 2.14 -7.38
CA ARG A 242 -9.46 1.93 -7.46
C ARG A 242 -8.94 1.26 -6.20
N THR A 243 -8.30 0.11 -6.39
CA THR A 243 -7.58 -0.59 -5.34
C THR A 243 -6.08 -0.45 -5.56
N VAL A 244 -5.34 -0.38 -4.45
CA VAL A 244 -3.89 -0.22 -4.46
C VAL A 244 -3.30 -1.36 -3.64
N ALA A 245 -2.21 -1.95 -4.14
CA ALA A 245 -1.52 -3.02 -3.42
C ALA A 245 -1.16 -2.55 -2.00
N SER A 246 -1.58 -3.32 -1.00
CA SER A 246 -1.44 -3.00 0.42
C SER A 246 0.02 -3.00 0.89
N ALA A 247 0.26 -2.50 2.10
CA ALA A 247 1.51 -2.74 2.81
C ALA A 247 1.73 -4.25 3.00
N TYR A 248 3.00 -4.69 2.95
CA TYR A 248 3.41 -6.09 3.03
C TYR A 248 2.88 -7.02 1.92
N SER A 249 2.17 -6.47 0.93
CA SER A 249 1.69 -7.24 -0.21
C SER A 249 2.88 -7.71 -1.07
N VAL A 250 3.00 -9.01 -1.27
CA VAL A 250 3.87 -9.58 -2.31
C VAL A 250 3.35 -9.17 -3.67
N ARG A 251 4.23 -8.92 -4.64
CA ARG A 251 3.86 -8.67 -6.04
C ARG A 251 4.13 -9.91 -6.88
N ALA A 252 3.29 -10.10 -7.90
CA ALA A 252 3.45 -11.15 -8.91
C ALA A 252 4.56 -10.79 -9.90
N THR A 253 5.79 -10.70 -9.40
CA THR A 253 7.01 -10.53 -10.18
C THR A 253 7.91 -11.76 -9.99
N PRO A 254 8.80 -12.10 -10.96
CA PRO A 254 9.64 -13.30 -10.86
C PRO A 254 10.51 -13.38 -9.61
N ASP A 255 10.86 -12.24 -9.01
CA ASP A 255 11.62 -12.12 -7.77
C ASP A 255 10.75 -12.10 -6.49
N ALA A 256 9.44 -12.36 -6.60
CA ALA A 256 8.47 -12.25 -5.51
C ALA A 256 8.58 -10.89 -4.78
N GLY A 257 8.69 -9.82 -5.57
CA GLY A 257 9.07 -8.50 -5.09
C GLY A 257 8.15 -7.97 -3.99
N SER A 258 8.72 -7.85 -2.78
CA SER A 258 8.40 -6.76 -1.82
C SER A 258 9.54 -5.75 -1.71
N ARG A 259 10.64 -5.99 -2.43
CA ARG A 259 11.89 -5.21 -2.47
C ARG A 259 11.92 -4.31 -3.70
N PRO A 260 12.46 -3.07 -3.61
CA PRO A 260 12.89 -2.36 -4.81
C PRO A 260 14.08 -3.10 -5.45
N ARG A 261 14.02 -3.26 -6.78
CA ARG A 261 15.11 -3.80 -7.60
C ARG A 261 16.25 -2.78 -7.64
N CYS A 262 17.14 -2.80 -6.64
CA CYS A 262 18.44 -2.14 -6.70
C CYS A 262 19.44 -3.06 -7.42
N THR A 263 19.50 -3.03 -8.74
CA THR A 263 20.67 -3.51 -9.48
C THR A 263 21.54 -2.30 -9.80
N GLY A 264 22.42 -1.93 -8.86
CA GLY A 264 23.49 -0.98 -9.10
C GLY A 264 24.81 -1.74 -9.20
N THR A 265 25.34 -1.86 -10.40
CA THR A 265 26.78 -1.95 -10.59
C THR A 265 27.43 -0.78 -9.84
N ARG A 266 28.43 -1.07 -9.01
CA ARG A 266 29.26 -0.03 -8.36
C ARG A 266 29.87 0.83 -9.46
N SER A 267 29.42 2.07 -9.62
CA SER A 267 30.25 3.11 -10.20
C SER A 267 31.26 3.56 -9.13
N PRO A 268 32.58 3.47 -9.37
CA PRO A 268 33.58 4.04 -8.50
C PRO A 268 33.60 5.56 -8.74
N GLY A 269 33.37 6.35 -7.69
CA GLY A 269 33.52 7.80 -7.73
C GLY A 269 32.27 8.59 -7.37
N ALA A 270 31.89 8.60 -6.10
CA ALA A 270 31.08 9.69 -5.54
C ALA A 270 31.48 9.88 -4.07
N GLY A 271 32.07 11.04 -3.77
CA GLY A 271 32.53 11.42 -2.44
C GLY A 271 31.40 11.58 -1.40
N PRO A 272 31.75 11.91 -0.14
CA PRO A 272 30.87 11.72 1.01
C PRO A 272 29.83 12.85 1.09
N ARG A 273 28.67 12.69 0.43
CA ARG A 273 27.45 13.41 0.80
C ARG A 273 26.47 12.43 1.43
N ARG A 274 26.21 12.66 2.72
CA ARG A 274 25.30 11.89 3.60
C ARG A 274 24.04 11.46 2.86
N SER A 275 23.82 10.15 2.79
CA SER A 275 22.56 9.53 2.39
C SER A 275 21.45 10.00 3.33
N ARG A 276 20.53 10.82 2.83
CA ARG A 276 19.31 11.19 3.57
C ARG A 276 18.39 9.97 3.55
N SER A 277 18.22 9.32 4.70
CA SER A 277 17.20 8.30 4.92
C SER A 277 15.96 8.96 5.50
N ILE A 278 14.76 8.51 5.09
CA ILE A 278 13.49 8.91 5.71
C ILE A 278 13.39 8.14 7.04
N PRO A 279 13.32 8.75 8.23
CA PRO A 279 13.29 8.01 9.49
C PRO A 279 11.93 7.34 9.76
N CYS A 280 11.94 6.15 10.37
CA CYS A 280 10.75 5.50 10.95
C CYS A 280 10.53 5.98 12.40
N PRO A 281 9.30 6.25 12.85
CA PRO A 281 8.99 6.28 14.29
C PRO A 281 9.24 4.89 14.89
N ARG A 282 10.01 4.80 15.98
CA ARG A 282 10.49 3.52 16.55
C ARG A 282 9.35 2.75 17.25
N GLY A 283 9.23 1.44 16.99
CA GLY A 283 8.39 0.54 17.79
C GLY A 283 8.28 -0.90 17.28
N SER A 284 9.21 -1.80 17.67
CA SER A 284 8.99 -3.25 17.70
C SER A 284 10.00 -3.94 18.64
N PRO A 285 9.60 -4.97 19.43
CA PRO A 285 10.51 -5.78 20.23
C PRO A 285 11.18 -6.88 19.38
N ARG A 286 12.30 -7.39 19.93
CA ARG A 286 13.17 -8.44 19.36
C ARG A 286 12.65 -9.85 19.68
N SER A 287 13.22 -10.80 18.92
CA SER A 287 13.38 -12.26 19.13
C SER A 287 12.28 -13.22 18.66
N VAL A 288 12.61 -14.11 17.71
CA VAL A 288 12.53 -15.60 17.79
C VAL A 288 13.60 -16.22 16.85
N THR A 289 14.13 -17.38 17.27
CA THR A 289 15.31 -18.22 16.94
C THR A 289 15.20 -19.03 15.60
N PRO A 290 16.31 -19.56 15.00
CA PRO A 290 16.45 -19.78 13.55
C PRO A 290 16.10 -21.19 13.06
N GLY A 291 15.45 -21.24 11.89
CA GLY A 291 15.28 -22.42 11.05
C GLY A 291 14.92 -22.00 9.63
N ARG A 292 15.75 -22.39 8.64
CA ARG A 292 15.68 -22.00 7.20
C ARG A 292 15.06 -20.61 7.00
N GLU A 293 15.75 -19.62 7.53
CA GLU A 293 15.24 -18.25 7.63
C GLU A 293 15.13 -17.60 6.26
N TRP A 294 13.91 -17.17 5.92
CA TRP A 294 13.73 -15.81 5.44
C TRP A 294 14.44 -14.90 6.45
N THR A 295 15.72 -14.60 6.23
CA THR A 295 16.41 -13.69 7.14
C THR A 295 15.61 -12.40 7.12
N THR A 296 15.01 -12.06 8.25
CA THR A 296 14.28 -10.82 8.48
C THR A 296 15.16 -9.62 8.08
N ARG A 297 16.49 -9.79 8.05
CA ARG A 297 17.50 -8.87 7.51
C ARG A 297 17.29 -8.48 6.03
N SER A 298 16.76 -9.38 5.20
CA SER A 298 16.55 -9.13 3.76
C SER A 298 15.27 -8.34 3.47
N VAL A 299 14.27 -8.41 4.36
CA VAL A 299 13.00 -7.67 4.25
C VAL A 299 13.09 -6.28 4.91
N THR A 300 14.02 -6.08 5.87
CA THR A 300 14.19 -4.81 6.59
C THR A 300 15.04 -3.75 5.87
N SER A 301 15.72 -4.08 4.77
CA SER A 301 16.66 -3.13 4.14
C SER A 301 15.99 -2.21 3.10
N ILE A 302 14.90 -1.52 3.49
CA ILE A 302 13.97 -0.68 2.68
C ILE A 302 12.69 -1.45 2.31
N GLY A 303 11.78 -1.63 3.28
CA GLY A 303 10.49 -2.27 3.06
C GLY A 303 9.52 -1.95 4.21
N CYS A 304 8.37 -1.35 3.89
CA CYS A 304 7.26 -0.94 4.76
C CYS A 304 7.65 -0.28 6.11
N TRP A 305 7.56 1.05 6.14
CA TRP A 305 7.73 1.84 7.35
C TRP A 305 6.59 1.53 8.35
N CYS A 306 6.96 1.24 9.59
CA CYS A 306 6.08 0.67 10.63
C CYS A 306 4.97 1.63 11.07
N TRP A 307 3.73 1.14 11.07
CA TRP A 307 2.57 1.83 11.64
C TRP A 307 2.47 1.58 13.16
N PRO A 308 2.08 2.56 13.98
CA PRO A 308 1.96 2.42 15.43
C PRO A 308 0.76 1.55 15.84
N ARG A 309 0.84 0.97 17.06
CA ARG A 309 -0.17 0.05 17.64
C ARG A 309 -1.42 0.74 18.22
N ARG A 310 -1.38 2.04 18.54
CA ARG A 310 -2.51 2.82 19.10
C ARG A 310 -2.47 4.27 18.62
N TRP A 311 -3.64 4.84 18.35
CA TRP A 311 -3.82 6.23 17.93
C TRP A 311 -4.06 7.13 19.14
N GLY A 312 -3.25 8.17 19.27
CA GLY A 312 -3.60 9.38 20.01
C GLY A 312 -3.92 10.48 19.01
N LEU A 313 -5.05 11.16 19.18
CA LEU A 313 -5.36 12.37 18.42
C LEU A 313 -4.26 13.40 18.68
N PRO A 314 -3.77 14.14 17.65
CA PRO A 314 -3.01 15.35 17.92
C PRO A 314 -3.90 16.33 18.69
N SER A 315 -3.56 16.61 19.94
CA SER A 315 -4.16 17.72 20.68
C SER A 315 -3.75 19.01 19.98
N GLY A 316 -4.62 19.55 19.14
CA GLY A 316 -4.40 20.81 18.45
C GLY A 316 -4.22 21.95 19.45
N ARG A 317 -3.01 22.49 19.55
CA ARG A 317 -2.79 23.90 19.88
C ARG A 317 -2.13 24.56 18.66
N PRO A 318 -2.76 25.53 18.01
CA PRO A 318 -2.10 26.29 16.96
C PRO A 318 -0.96 27.10 17.57
N LYS A 319 0.25 26.95 17.04
CA LYS A 319 1.37 27.84 17.36
C LYS A 319 1.13 29.20 16.69
N GLY A 320 0.87 30.20 17.53
CA GLY A 320 1.33 31.60 17.42
C GLY A 320 1.04 32.36 16.12
N ARG A 321 0.08 33.29 16.18
CA ARG A 321 -0.16 34.37 15.22
C ARG A 321 1.06 35.28 15.07
N ALA A 322 1.42 35.60 13.83
CA ALA A 322 2.17 36.81 13.50
C ALA A 322 1.20 38.02 13.45
N SER A 323 1.72 39.15 13.90
CA SER A 323 1.14 40.48 14.13
C SER A 323 0.00 40.95 13.21
N ALA A 324 -1.10 41.40 13.81
CA ALA A 324 -2.09 42.26 13.18
C ALA A 324 -1.76 43.74 13.49
N THR A 325 -1.44 44.51 12.45
CA THR A 325 -1.46 45.97 12.48
C THR A 325 -2.90 46.46 12.42
N ARG A 326 -3.28 47.31 13.38
CA ARG A 326 -4.57 48.00 13.47
C ARG A 326 -4.71 49.03 12.34
N ALA A 327 -5.89 49.09 11.73
CA ALA A 327 -6.43 50.30 11.09
C ALA A 327 -7.86 50.53 11.63
N PRO A 328 -8.28 51.80 11.85
CA PRO A 328 -9.50 52.10 12.61
C PRO A 328 -10.76 52.06 11.74
N ALA A 329 -11.87 51.86 12.44
CA ALA A 329 -13.22 51.75 11.91
C ALA A 329 -13.83 53.11 11.52
N ALA A 330 -14.53 53.11 10.39
CA ALA A 330 -15.66 53.98 10.01
C ALA A 330 -16.36 53.23 8.87
N GLY A 331 -17.67 53.14 8.70
CA GLY A 331 -18.86 53.76 9.28
C GLY A 331 -20.00 53.29 8.35
N VAL A 332 -21.16 53.03 8.92
CA VAL A 332 -22.34 52.43 8.28
C VAL A 332 -22.99 53.36 7.24
N ASN A 333 -23.38 52.87 6.05
CA ASN A 333 -24.77 52.99 5.54
C ASN A 333 -25.04 52.18 4.25
N PRO A 334 -26.30 51.75 4.01
CA PRO A 334 -26.72 50.77 3.00
C PRO A 334 -27.26 51.42 1.71
N ARG A 335 -27.32 50.64 0.62
CA ARG A 335 -28.39 50.51 -0.39
C ARG A 335 -27.85 49.96 -1.73
N CYS A 336 -28.64 49.08 -2.33
CA CYS A 336 -28.60 48.55 -3.71
C CYS A 336 -28.49 49.66 -4.79
N PRO A 337 -28.14 49.32 -6.04
CA PRO A 337 -29.03 48.57 -6.95
C PRO A 337 -28.73 47.08 -7.08
#